data_AF-A0A1E3L8M1-F1
#
_entry.id   AF-A0A1E3L8M1-F1
#
_cell.length_a   1.000
_cell.length_b   1.000
_cell.length_c   1.000
_cell.angle_alpha   90.00
_cell.angle_beta   90.00
_cell.angle_gamma   90.00
#
_symmetry.space_group_name_H-M   'P 1'
#
loop_
_entity.id
_entity.type
_entity.pdbx_description
1 polymer ?
#
loop_
_entity_poly.entity_id
_entity_poly.type
_entity_poly.pdbx_seq_one_letter_code
_entity_poly.pdbx_strand_id
1 'polypeptide(L)'
;MNTLHISLPYEYVVSHVSLTWSDILFALEHDLMAKNAAVKYAYDVIEKEEKPTQTVLALTWVNNEEEIDFYLNELTNQIVEQEDNTSQKKFLYLLLNWVFEHKEQFSDPLQMVEIIYADFDYPEEISNFVRYMPSSEHRLNSVEASIERLFNNWAIYLRTAKIKISK
;
A
#
# COMPACT_ATOMS: atom_id res chain seq x y z
N MET A 1 0.63 -4.21 10.61
CA MET A 1 0.85 -3.08 11.56
C MET A 1 1.58 -1.98 10.81
N ASN A 2 1.31 -0.68 11.06
CA ASN A 2 2.04 0.43 10.42
C ASN A 2 2.96 1.12 11.43
N THR A 3 4.13 0.53 11.66
CA THR A 3 5.10 0.99 12.66
C THR A 3 5.70 2.35 12.29
N LEU A 4 5.72 2.69 11.00
CA LEU A 4 6.22 3.97 10.51
C LEU A 4 5.23 5.14 10.68
N HIS A 5 3.98 4.87 11.06
CA HIS A 5 2.90 5.87 11.11
C HIS A 5 2.74 6.67 9.81
N ILE A 6 3.06 6.07 8.66
CA ILE A 6 2.88 6.69 7.35
C ILE A 6 1.42 6.48 6.94
N SER A 7 0.64 7.56 6.91
CA SER A 7 -0.69 7.57 6.31
C SER A 7 -0.59 8.11 4.88
N LEU A 8 -0.90 7.26 3.90
CA LEU A 8 -0.91 7.62 2.49
C LEU A 8 -2.12 8.51 2.16
N PRO A 9 -1.92 9.65 1.48
CA PRO A 9 -3.03 10.46 0.98
C PRO A 9 -3.87 9.70 -0.04
N TYR A 10 -5.19 9.89 -0.02
CA TYR A 10 -6.11 9.23 -0.96
C TYR A 10 -5.71 9.47 -2.43
N GLU A 11 -5.43 10.72 -2.76
CA GLU A 11 -5.05 11.17 -4.10
C GLU A 11 -3.73 10.52 -4.57
N TYR A 12 -2.82 10.25 -3.63
CA TYR A 12 -1.59 9.52 -3.91
C TYR A 12 -1.89 8.08 -4.29
N VAL A 13 -2.74 7.40 -3.53
CA VAL A 13 -3.07 5.99 -3.75
C VAL A 13 -3.75 5.79 -5.11
N VAL A 14 -4.80 6.56 -5.41
CA VAL A 14 -5.57 6.41 -6.67
C VAL A 14 -4.81 6.81 -7.92
N SER A 15 -3.75 7.62 -7.80
CA SER A 15 -2.87 7.95 -8.93
C SER A 15 -1.86 6.84 -9.26
N HIS A 16 -1.71 5.84 -8.38
CA HIS A 16 -0.74 4.76 -8.52
C HIS A 16 -1.38 3.39 -8.73
N VAL A 17 -2.56 3.14 -8.14
CA VAL A 17 -3.25 1.85 -8.23
C VAL A 17 -4.77 2.03 -8.36
N SER A 18 -5.42 1.07 -9.00
CA SER A 18 -6.88 0.95 -8.96
C SER A 18 -7.31 0.30 -7.64
N LEU A 19 -8.22 0.95 -6.93
CA LEU A 19 -8.75 0.48 -5.64
C LEU A 19 -10.04 -0.31 -5.80
N THR A 20 -10.22 -1.29 -4.90
CA THR A 20 -11.48 -1.97 -4.58
C THR A 20 -11.92 -1.63 -3.15
N TRP A 21 -13.14 -2.03 -2.75
CA TRP A 21 -13.58 -1.90 -1.36
C TRP A 21 -12.69 -2.67 -0.38
N SER A 22 -12.18 -3.83 -0.79
CA SER A 22 -11.24 -4.63 0.01
C SER A 22 -9.90 -3.93 0.21
N ASP A 23 -9.41 -3.21 -0.81
CA ASP A 23 -8.21 -2.39 -0.67
C ASP A 23 -8.42 -1.27 0.36
N ILE A 24 -9.59 -0.62 0.35
CA ILE A 24 -9.94 0.40 1.35
C ILE A 24 -10.01 -0.21 2.75
N LEU A 25 -10.68 -1.35 2.92
CA LEU A 25 -10.75 -2.04 4.21
C LEU A 25 -9.36 -2.39 4.73
N PHE A 26 -8.53 -3.03 3.91
CA PHE A 26 -7.16 -3.38 4.26
C PHE A 26 -6.37 -2.14 4.71
N ALA A 27 -6.48 -1.03 3.98
CA ALA A 27 -5.77 0.21 4.28
C ALA A 27 -6.15 0.80 5.64
N LEU A 28 -7.44 0.78 5.96
CA LEU A 28 -7.99 1.33 7.20
C LEU A 28 -7.62 0.44 8.39
N GLU A 29 -7.74 -0.88 8.27
CA GLU A 29 -7.36 -1.84 9.31
C GLU A 29 -5.85 -1.80 9.65
N HIS A 30 -5.02 -1.40 8.69
CA HIS A 30 -3.57 -1.30 8.85
C HIS A 30 -3.08 0.12 9.10
N ASP A 31 -3.97 1.10 9.35
CA ASP A 31 -3.63 2.51 9.55
C ASP A 31 -2.79 3.13 8.41
N LEU A 32 -2.98 2.64 7.18
CA LEU A 32 -2.26 3.10 5.98
C LEU A 32 -2.96 4.27 5.29
N MET A 33 -4.25 4.48 5.59
CA MET A 33 -5.04 5.61 5.12
C MET A 33 -6.00 6.07 6.22
N ALA A 34 -6.32 7.35 6.23
CA ALA A 34 -7.34 7.89 7.11
C ALA A 34 -8.74 7.36 6.71
N LYS A 35 -9.64 7.21 7.69
CA LYS A 35 -11.01 6.69 7.46
C LYS A 35 -11.82 7.47 6.43
N ASN A 36 -11.56 8.77 6.29
CA ASN A 36 -12.20 9.60 5.25
C ASN A 36 -11.85 9.16 3.81
N ALA A 37 -10.82 8.33 3.61
CA ALA A 37 -10.53 7.70 2.33
C ALA A 37 -11.69 6.84 1.82
N ALA A 38 -12.45 6.17 2.71
CA ALA A 38 -13.61 5.39 2.32
C ALA A 38 -14.73 6.27 1.73
N VAL A 39 -14.95 7.44 2.31
CA VAL A 39 -15.92 8.43 1.82
C VAL A 39 -15.48 8.99 0.46
N LYS A 40 -14.19 9.33 0.32
CA LYS A 40 -13.63 9.77 -0.98
C LYS A 40 -13.78 8.69 -2.05
N TYR A 41 -13.49 7.44 -1.72
CA TYR A 41 -13.66 6.32 -2.63
C TYR A 41 -15.13 6.09 -3.02
N ALA A 42 -16.08 6.27 -2.09
CA ALA A 42 -17.50 6.22 -2.41
C ALA A 42 -17.91 7.26 -3.46
N TYR A 43 -17.39 8.49 -3.38
CA TYR A 43 -17.61 9.51 -4.41
C TYR A 43 -17.06 9.07 -5.77
N ASP A 44 -15.82 8.56 -5.82
CA ASP A 44 -15.23 8.05 -7.06
C ASP A 44 -16.04 6.91 -7.69
N VAL A 45 -16.63 6.04 -6.87
CA VAL A 45 -17.50 4.95 -7.34
C VAL A 45 -18.78 5.51 -7.95
N ILE A 46 -19.42 6.50 -7.30
CA ILE A 46 -20.63 7.15 -7.82
C ILE A 46 -20.37 7.87 -9.15
N GLU A 47 -19.19 8.47 -9.31
CA GLU A 47 -18.82 9.13 -10.57
C GLU A 47 -18.58 8.14 -11.72
N LYS A 48 -18.15 6.91 -11.41
CA LYS A 48 -17.79 5.89 -12.41
C LYS A 48 -18.93 4.93 -12.75
N GLU A 49 -19.78 4.62 -11.78
CA GLU A 49 -20.87 3.65 -11.92
C GLU A 49 -22.20 4.32 -12.27
N GLU A 50 -22.91 3.79 -13.28
CA GLU A 50 -24.24 4.31 -13.63
C GLU A 50 -25.29 4.09 -12.53
N LYS A 51 -25.11 3.06 -11.70
CA LYS A 51 -26.07 2.63 -10.67
C LYS A 51 -25.34 2.17 -9.40
N PRO A 52 -24.75 3.11 -8.63
CA PRO A 52 -24.12 2.79 -7.35
C PRO A 52 -25.15 2.17 -6.39
N THR A 53 -24.69 1.28 -5.51
CA THR A 53 -25.57 0.65 -4.52
C THR A 53 -26.02 1.64 -3.45
N GLN A 54 -27.12 1.34 -2.77
CA GLN A 54 -27.61 2.20 -1.70
C GLN A 54 -26.60 2.32 -0.54
N THR A 55 -25.80 1.28 -0.31
CA THR A 55 -24.72 1.26 0.69
C THR A 55 -23.60 2.24 0.30
N VAL A 56 -23.21 2.31 -0.98
CA VAL A 56 -22.23 3.30 -1.47
C VAL A 56 -22.76 4.73 -1.29
N LEU A 57 -24.03 4.96 -1.64
CA LEU A 57 -24.66 6.28 -1.44
C LEU A 57 -24.70 6.65 0.04
N ALA A 58 -25.10 5.72 0.91
CA ALA A 58 -25.13 5.94 2.36
C ALA A 58 -23.76 6.36 2.91
N LEU A 59 -22.68 5.69 2.48
CA LEU A 59 -21.32 5.98 2.91
C LEU A 59 -20.88 7.43 2.60
N THR A 60 -21.41 8.06 1.54
CA THR A 60 -21.09 9.47 1.24
C THR A 60 -21.69 10.48 2.22
N TRP A 61 -22.73 10.10 2.96
CA TRP A 61 -23.39 10.97 3.94
C TRP A 61 -22.92 10.76 5.38
N VAL A 62 -22.02 9.79 5.59
CA VAL A 62 -21.50 9.47 6.91
C VAL A 62 -20.61 10.59 7.44
N ASN A 63 -20.90 11.04 8.66
CA ASN A 63 -20.14 12.07 9.36
C ASN A 63 -19.42 11.56 10.61
N ASN A 64 -19.63 10.29 11.00
CA ASN A 64 -18.95 9.68 12.14
C ASN A 64 -18.13 8.47 11.70
N GLU A 65 -17.04 8.20 12.41
CA GLU A 65 -16.08 7.16 12.04
C GLU A 65 -16.56 5.74 12.32
N GLU A 66 -17.53 5.56 13.23
CA GLU A 66 -18.08 4.24 13.59
C GLU A 66 -19.02 3.70 12.49
N GLU A 67 -19.80 4.57 11.84
CA GLU A 67 -20.65 4.17 10.71
C GLU A 67 -19.84 3.80 9.46
N ILE A 68 -18.65 4.41 9.27
CA ILE A 68 -17.77 4.06 8.14
C ILE A 68 -17.42 2.57 8.18
N ASP A 69 -17.05 2.05 9.35
CA ASP A 69 -16.66 0.65 9.50
C ASP A 69 -17.85 -0.28 9.23
N PHE A 70 -19.06 0.10 9.64
CA PHE A 70 -20.28 -0.67 9.37
C PHE A 70 -20.54 -0.80 7.86
N TYR A 71 -20.58 0.32 7.13
CA TYR A 71 -20.87 0.32 5.70
C TYR A 71 -19.76 -0.36 4.89
N LEU A 72 -18.50 -0.18 5.28
CA LEU A 72 -17.37 -0.81 4.61
C LEU A 72 -17.42 -2.33 4.74
N ASN A 73 -17.73 -2.84 5.93
CA ASN A 73 -17.94 -4.27 6.15
C ASN A 73 -19.12 -4.82 5.34
N GLU A 74 -20.22 -4.08 5.21
CA GLU A 74 -21.33 -4.51 4.34
C GLU A 74 -20.92 -4.58 2.87
N LEU A 75 -20.11 -3.62 2.39
CA LEU A 75 -19.62 -3.59 1.01
C LEU A 75 -18.64 -4.73 0.72
N THR A 76 -17.78 -5.10 1.67
CA THR A 76 -16.79 -6.19 1.49
C THR A 76 -17.40 -7.57 1.69
N ASN A 77 -18.36 -7.75 2.61
CA ASN A 77 -19.03 -9.05 2.83
C ASN A 77 -19.82 -9.54 1.60
N GLN A 78 -20.18 -8.64 0.69
CA GLN A 78 -20.83 -8.97 -0.58
C GLN A 78 -19.83 -9.46 -1.65
N ILE A 79 -18.53 -9.27 -1.41
CA ILE A 79 -17.44 -9.69 -2.29
C ILE A 79 -17.02 -11.08 -1.84
N VAL A 80 -17.23 -12.08 -2.70
CA VAL A 80 -16.64 -13.42 -2.49
C VAL A 80 -15.15 -13.31 -2.82
N GLU A 81 -14.34 -12.94 -1.84
CA GLU A 81 -12.90 -12.90 -2.02
C GLU A 81 -12.34 -14.32 -2.01
N GLN A 82 -11.61 -14.67 -3.08
CA GLN A 82 -10.53 -15.62 -2.93
C GLN A 82 -9.46 -14.93 -2.10
N GLU A 83 -8.83 -15.63 -1.16
CA GLU A 83 -7.66 -15.18 -0.39
C GLU A 83 -6.46 -14.90 -1.33
N ASP A 84 -6.55 -13.90 -2.20
CA ASP A 84 -5.38 -13.35 -2.88
C ASP A 84 -4.90 -12.16 -2.07
N ASN A 85 -3.63 -12.15 -1.72
CA ASN A 85 -2.93 -11.07 -1.03
C ASN A 85 -2.79 -9.82 -1.93
N THR A 86 -3.77 -9.52 -2.78
CA THR A 86 -3.74 -8.44 -3.76
C THR A 86 -3.66 -7.09 -3.06
N SER A 87 -4.50 -6.84 -2.05
CA SER A 87 -4.49 -5.58 -1.29
C SER A 87 -3.17 -5.39 -0.54
N GLN A 88 -2.67 -6.44 0.12
CA GLN A 88 -1.37 -6.41 0.77
C GLN A 88 -0.24 -6.07 -0.20
N LYS A 89 -0.19 -6.69 -1.39
CA LYS A 89 0.81 -6.39 -2.43
C LYS A 89 0.71 -4.96 -2.94
N LYS A 90 -0.51 -4.43 -3.15
CA LYS A 90 -0.72 -3.04 -3.56
C LYS A 90 -0.16 -2.07 -2.53
N PHE A 91 -0.48 -2.27 -1.25
CA PHE A 91 -0.05 -1.38 -0.19
C PHE A 91 1.44 -1.52 0.16
N LEU A 92 2.02 -2.71 0.01
CA LEU A 92 3.46 -2.90 0.08
C LEU A 92 4.18 -2.05 -0.98
N TYR A 93 3.72 -2.14 -2.23
CA TYR A 93 4.25 -1.32 -3.32
C TYR A 93 4.06 0.18 -3.05
N LEU A 94 2.87 0.62 -2.61
CA LEU A 94 2.57 2.03 -2.38
C LEU A 94 3.45 2.63 -1.28
N LEU A 95 3.63 1.95 -0.14
CA LEU A 95 4.51 2.42 0.92
C LEU A 95 5.96 2.49 0.47
N LEU A 96 6.44 1.44 -0.21
CA LEU A 96 7.79 1.44 -0.74
C LEU A 96 7.99 2.53 -1.79
N ASN A 97 6.99 2.81 -2.63
CA ASN A 97 7.07 3.90 -3.60
C ASN A 97 7.09 5.26 -2.90
N TRP A 98 6.22 5.45 -1.90
CA TRP A 98 6.15 6.68 -1.11
C TRP A 98 7.48 6.98 -0.43
N VAL A 99 8.06 6.01 0.26
CA VAL A 99 9.37 6.18 0.93
C VAL A 99 10.47 6.45 -0.10
N PHE A 100 10.45 5.79 -1.27
CA PHE A 100 11.48 6.01 -2.29
C PHE A 100 11.44 7.42 -2.89
N GLU A 101 10.25 7.94 -3.15
CA GLU A 101 10.02 9.29 -3.67
C GLU A 101 10.43 10.36 -2.64
N HIS A 102 10.21 10.07 -1.36
CA HIS A 102 10.50 10.97 -0.25
C HIS A 102 11.80 10.61 0.49
N LYS A 103 12.67 9.76 -0.08
CA LYS A 103 13.83 9.19 0.63
C LYS A 103 14.75 10.25 1.25
N GLU A 104 14.89 11.41 0.62
CA GLU A 104 15.72 12.53 1.12
C GLU A 104 15.18 13.14 2.44
N GLN A 105 13.93 12.83 2.81
CA GLN A 105 13.30 13.27 4.07
C GLN A 105 13.60 12.33 5.23
N PHE A 106 14.15 11.14 4.96
CA PHE A 106 14.49 10.15 5.98
C PHE A 106 16.00 10.11 6.20
N SER A 107 16.44 10.05 7.46
CA SER A 107 17.85 9.90 7.79
C SER A 107 18.43 8.58 7.31
N ASP A 108 17.60 7.53 7.25
CA ASP A 108 17.98 6.21 6.76
C ASP A 108 16.81 5.54 6.00
N PRO A 109 16.70 5.77 4.67
CA PRO A 109 15.63 5.18 3.85
C PRO A 109 15.65 3.65 3.83
N LEU A 110 16.83 3.02 3.94
CA LEU A 110 16.93 1.57 3.94
C LEU A 110 16.46 0.97 5.26
N GLN A 111 16.53 1.70 6.37
CA GLN A 111 15.86 1.30 7.62
C GLN A 111 14.34 1.30 7.46
N MET A 112 13.79 2.25 6.70
CA MET A 112 12.35 2.29 6.46
C MET A 112 11.89 1.04 5.69
N VAL A 113 12.68 0.58 4.71
CA VAL A 113 12.45 -0.70 4.02
C VAL A 113 12.45 -1.88 4.99
N GLU A 114 13.38 -1.92 5.95
CA GLU A 114 13.45 -3.02 6.93
C GLU A 114 12.22 -3.08 7.84
N ILE A 115 11.70 -1.91 8.22
CA ILE A 115 10.48 -1.82 9.03
C ILE A 115 9.28 -2.25 8.20
N ILE A 116 9.14 -1.77 6.96
CA ILE A 116 8.09 -2.22 6.03
C ILE A 116 8.17 -3.73 5.81
N TYR A 117 9.36 -4.29 5.65
CA TYR A 117 9.55 -5.72 5.46
C TYR A 117 9.03 -6.53 6.65
N ALA A 118 9.25 -6.08 7.88
CA ALA A 118 8.70 -6.73 9.07
C ALA A 118 7.19 -6.50 9.21
N ASP A 119 6.70 -5.29 8.96
CA ASP A 119 5.28 -4.90 9.07
C ASP A 119 4.37 -5.68 8.11
N PHE A 120 4.93 -6.18 7.00
CA PHE A 120 4.24 -6.96 5.96
C PHE A 120 4.54 -8.47 6.02
N ASP A 121 5.01 -8.98 7.16
CA ASP A 121 5.31 -10.40 7.39
C ASP A 121 6.42 -10.99 6.49
N TYR A 122 7.49 -10.21 6.30
CA TYR A 122 8.72 -10.63 5.64
C TYR A 122 8.55 -11.14 4.18
N PRO A 123 7.90 -10.35 3.29
CA PRO A 123 7.62 -10.79 1.92
C PRO A 123 8.89 -11.04 1.09
N GLU A 124 9.10 -12.27 0.64
CA GLU A 124 10.30 -12.71 -0.09
C GLU A 124 10.64 -11.80 -1.29
N GLU A 125 9.63 -11.26 -1.96
CA GLU A 125 9.76 -10.40 -3.14
C GLU A 125 10.58 -9.11 -2.94
N ILE A 126 10.76 -8.65 -1.70
CA ILE A 126 11.60 -7.47 -1.40
C ILE A 126 12.88 -7.79 -0.65
N SER A 127 13.10 -9.07 -0.30
CA SER A 127 14.24 -9.50 0.53
C SER A 127 15.60 -9.12 -0.06
N ASN A 128 15.69 -8.98 -1.39
CA ASN A 128 16.92 -8.62 -2.11
C ASN A 128 17.35 -7.15 -1.96
N PHE A 129 16.56 -6.30 -1.31
CA PHE A 129 16.95 -4.94 -0.93
C PHE A 129 16.79 -4.64 0.58
N VAL A 130 16.72 -5.68 1.41
CA VAL A 130 16.76 -5.60 2.88
C VAL A 130 18.18 -5.86 3.37
N ARG A 131 18.80 -4.95 4.16
CA ARG A 131 20.25 -5.00 4.45
C ARG A 131 20.70 -6.25 5.22
N TYR A 132 19.87 -6.74 6.13
CA TYR A 132 20.19 -7.91 6.93
C TYR A 132 19.88 -9.24 6.22
N MET A 133 19.21 -9.21 5.07
CA MET A 133 18.94 -10.41 4.31
C MET A 133 20.18 -10.87 3.54
N PRO A 134 20.44 -12.19 3.48
CA PRO A 134 21.54 -12.71 2.67
C PRO A 134 21.37 -12.32 1.20
N SER A 135 22.38 -11.70 0.62
CA SER A 135 22.39 -11.46 -0.83
C SER A 135 22.81 -12.74 -1.54
N SER A 136 22.04 -13.15 -2.56
CA SER A 136 22.43 -14.19 -3.51
C SER A 136 23.51 -13.72 -4.50
N GLU A 137 23.83 -12.43 -4.49
CA GLU A 137 24.82 -11.83 -5.38
C GLU A 137 26.23 -11.80 -4.78
N HIS A 138 27.20 -11.61 -5.67
CA HIS A 138 28.61 -11.51 -5.29
C HIS A 138 28.83 -10.35 -4.31
N ARG A 139 29.71 -10.57 -3.32
CA ARG A 139 30.12 -9.52 -2.38
C ARG A 139 30.82 -8.41 -3.16
N LEU A 140 30.36 -7.18 -2.97
CA LEU A 140 30.98 -6.01 -3.56
C LEU A 140 32.17 -5.55 -2.71
N ASN A 141 33.08 -4.84 -3.35
CA ASN A 141 34.36 -4.45 -2.76
C ASN A 141 34.25 -3.26 -1.79
N SER A 142 33.08 -2.61 -1.67
CA SER A 142 32.85 -1.50 -0.75
C SER A 142 31.42 -1.47 -0.20
N VAL A 143 31.25 -0.72 0.90
CA VAL A 143 29.95 -0.50 1.55
C VAL A 143 29.06 0.38 0.67
N GLU A 144 29.64 1.40 0.04
CA GLU A 144 28.92 2.34 -0.85
C GLU A 144 28.31 1.60 -2.04
N ALA A 145 29.09 0.72 -2.70
CA ALA A 145 28.61 -0.09 -3.80
C ALA A 145 27.50 -1.06 -3.36
N SER A 146 27.59 -1.57 -2.12
CA SER A 146 26.55 -2.42 -1.54
C SER A 146 25.25 -1.65 -1.29
N ILE A 147 25.34 -0.42 -0.78
CA ILE A 147 24.18 0.46 -0.57
C ILE A 147 23.54 0.86 -1.90
N GLU A 148 24.34 1.28 -2.89
CA GLU A 148 23.86 1.65 -4.21
C GLU A 148 23.10 0.49 -4.88
N ARG A 149 23.61 -0.73 -4.73
CA ARG A 149 22.90 -1.93 -5.20
C ARG A 149 21.53 -2.10 -4.57
N LEU A 150 21.39 -1.89 -3.25
CA LEU A 150 20.09 -2.03 -2.58
C LEU A 150 19.08 -1.02 -3.13
N PHE A 151 19.49 0.22 -3.34
CA PHE A 151 18.64 1.24 -3.99
C PHE A 151 18.27 0.86 -5.42
N ASN A 152 19.21 0.30 -6.19
CA ASN A 152 18.93 -0.19 -7.53
C ASN A 152 17.91 -1.34 -7.54
N ASN A 153 18.07 -2.31 -6.62
CA ASN A 153 17.14 -3.43 -6.47
C ASN A 153 15.74 -2.96 -6.06
N TRP A 154 15.65 -2.01 -5.13
CA TRP A 154 14.40 -1.38 -4.75
C TRP A 154 13.74 -0.66 -5.93
N ALA A 155 14.50 0.12 -6.71
CA ALA A 155 13.98 0.79 -7.90
C ALA A 155 13.51 -0.20 -8.99
N ILE A 156 14.17 -1.36 -9.14
CA ILE A 156 13.74 -2.43 -10.05
C ILE A 156 12.42 -3.04 -9.57
N TYR A 157 12.29 -3.30 -8.26
CA TYR A 157 11.05 -3.78 -7.68
C TYR A 157 9.89 -2.83 -7.97
N LEU A 158 10.04 -1.52 -7.69
CA LEU A 158 8.97 -0.53 -7.91
C LEU A 158 8.48 -0.50 -9.36
N ARG A 159 9.39 -0.51 -10.33
CA ARG A 159 9.03 -0.58 -11.76
C ARG A 159 8.26 -1.85 -12.11
N THR A 160 8.71 -2.98 -11.57
CA THR A 160 8.13 -4.30 -11.86
C THR A 160 6.75 -4.45 -11.19
N ALA A 161 6.64 -4.06 -9.93
CA ALA A 161 5.42 -4.10 -9.14
C ALA A 161 4.33 -3.21 -9.76
N LYS A 162 4.68 -1.99 -10.19
CA LYS A 162 3.76 -1.09 -10.91
C LYS A 162 3.12 -1.76 -12.12
N ILE A 163 3.92 -2.43 -12.97
CA ILE A 163 3.40 -3.14 -14.16
C ILE A 163 2.47 -4.29 -13.77
N LYS A 164 2.75 -5.01 -12.68
CA LYS A 164 1.90 -6.12 -12.22
C LYS A 164 0.58 -5.63 -11.64
N ILE A 165 0.59 -4.53 -10.90
CA ILE A 165 -0.59 -3.97 -10.22
C ILE A 165 -1.49 -3.18 -11.19
N SER A 166 -0.93 -2.61 -12.26
CA SER A 166 -1.71 -1.92 -13.29
C SER A 166 -2.36 -2.85 -14.34
N LYS A 167 -2.18 -4.17 -14.23
CA LYS A 167 -2.82 -5.18 -15.08
C LYS A 167 -4.11 -5.67 -14.43
#